data_AF-A0A6A5A5Z6-F1
#
_entry.id   AF-A0A6A5A5Z6-F1
#
_cell.length_a   1.000
_cell.length_b   1.000
_cell.length_c   1.000
_cell.angle_alpha   90.00
_cell.angle_beta   90.00
_cell.angle_gamma   90.00
#
_symmetry.space_group_name_H-M   'P 1'
#
loop_
_entity.id
_entity.type
_entity.pdbx_description
1 polymer ?
#
loop_
_entity_poly.entity_id
_entity_poly.type
_entity_poly.pdbx_seq_one_letter_code
_entity_poly.pdbx_strand_id
1 'polypeptide(L)'
;MPASTAFESGIDNCLQSFFQLDKPDRFLTCLKQLATHFPAIVSGSMLNRLASILPRILIQDTLSLHLLDIVHACHVDATTLFRVVRPHLPRLLSHHNPAVTLRLLDVLQKWWPHLTVDMHQVLLHGDAAVTVAFESSEPCRMKVLDFLLATTKGDVPNVQRIVLKALTDANADVRGKVASFWEAHLPSSCDDRLLALFGQLYHQETTDEWVRYAPTLWLSLSAVLPTLPSSIQTQVFGHFETLLESAQHNTLVVAALHQAYIGLLCQSKSSVTLLSPDIVGTSSISSRNLVTGQRILEELLIHSKDANVSTHAWNQLHHVLQMVENEPYLLALATRETTVPETSLAVEAQLKGDLVAALQHYKAAEAKYASMDKANVTILERQRWKSEQFHCLATLNRWDTLLDDVHPDRLWDQHEPFLEKHTKYFLEASIAIQDTSLLREFIDPILQPTRQQDTKLQYLVTRFPDLIACANMQLLQWSHAQAAVDEFYATCLHQWSSMPASHRLRQLQRLPNMVFLDDVLDVIKTHGGGATSSCVEKWKPIVPLVHQDSLDAWSTYHLIRNVGYESLVTATDEMKYGGRSIAQDMASIRVHVRGTCSCVLFPYSGLLGFDVWCGGG
;
A
#
# COMPACT_ATOMS: atom_id res chain seq x y z
N MET A 1 64.25 14.81 -36.66
CA MET A 1 64.97 14.12 -35.57
C MET A 1 64.16 12.93 -35.12
N PRO A 2 64.65 11.69 -35.26
CA PRO A 2 63.94 10.47 -34.88
C PRO A 2 64.41 10.01 -33.49
N ALA A 3 63.67 10.39 -32.44
CA ALA A 3 63.97 9.98 -31.06
C ALA A 3 62.74 9.42 -30.32
N SER A 4 61.58 9.23 -30.98
CA SER A 4 60.33 8.93 -30.25
C SER A 4 60.13 7.44 -29.93
N THR A 5 60.60 6.50 -30.75
CA THR A 5 60.22 5.07 -30.60
C THR A 5 60.96 4.32 -29.49
N ALA A 6 62.21 4.66 -29.20
CA ALA A 6 63.01 4.00 -28.15
C ALA A 6 62.58 4.40 -26.73
N PHE A 7 62.16 5.66 -26.56
CA PHE A 7 61.66 6.16 -25.29
C PHE A 7 60.24 5.64 -25.00
N GLU A 8 59.36 5.65 -25.99
CA GLU A 8 58.00 5.07 -25.89
C GLU A 8 58.04 3.58 -25.54
N SER A 9 58.88 2.80 -26.23
CA SER A 9 59.05 1.36 -25.92
C SER A 9 59.68 1.11 -24.54
N GLY A 10 60.56 1.99 -24.07
CA GLY A 10 61.10 1.95 -22.71
C GLY A 10 60.02 2.19 -21.64
N ILE A 11 59.13 3.15 -21.86
CA ILE A 11 58.00 3.43 -20.97
C ILE A 11 57.01 2.25 -20.96
N ASP A 12 56.66 1.72 -22.13
CA ASP A 12 55.79 0.56 -22.23
C ASP A 12 56.37 -0.63 -21.45
N ASN A 13 57.64 -0.96 -21.64
CA ASN A 13 58.30 -2.04 -20.90
C ASN A 13 58.28 -1.82 -19.37
N CYS A 14 58.41 -0.57 -18.90
CA CYS A 14 58.30 -0.23 -17.50
C CYS A 14 56.88 -0.45 -16.97
N LEU A 15 55.86 0.01 -17.69
CA LEU A 15 54.45 -0.24 -17.36
C LEU A 15 54.12 -1.74 -17.35
N GLN A 16 54.66 -2.50 -18.30
CA GLN A 16 54.51 -3.96 -18.32
C GLN A 16 55.14 -4.63 -17.09
N SER A 17 56.31 -4.16 -16.64
CA SER A 17 56.96 -4.68 -15.43
C SER A 17 56.13 -4.42 -14.17
N PHE A 18 55.51 -3.25 -14.04
CA PHE A 18 54.63 -2.95 -12.90
C PHE A 18 53.36 -3.81 -12.89
N PHE A 19 52.82 -4.12 -14.07
CA PHE A 19 51.70 -5.04 -14.22
C PHE A 19 52.09 -6.48 -13.82
N GLN A 20 53.26 -6.96 -14.24
CA GLN A 20 53.74 -8.32 -13.93
C GLN A 20 54.07 -8.52 -12.44
N LEU A 21 54.39 -7.44 -11.72
CA LEU A 21 54.68 -7.47 -10.29
C LEU A 21 53.40 -7.42 -9.40
N ASP A 22 52.20 -7.53 -9.99
CA ASP A 22 50.89 -7.47 -9.32
C ASP A 22 50.74 -6.22 -8.41
N LYS A 23 51.26 -5.08 -8.87
CA LYS A 23 51.16 -3.78 -8.19
C LYS A 23 50.23 -2.83 -8.97
N PRO A 24 48.90 -3.06 -8.94
CA PRO A 24 47.94 -2.29 -9.74
C PRO A 24 47.99 -0.79 -9.42
N ASP A 25 48.30 -0.40 -8.19
CA ASP A 25 48.34 1.00 -7.74
C ASP A 25 49.41 1.82 -8.46
N ARG A 26 50.63 1.27 -8.53
CA ARG A 26 51.77 1.93 -9.18
C ARG A 26 51.57 1.99 -10.69
N PHE A 27 51.08 0.89 -11.26
CA PHE A 27 50.74 0.81 -12.67
C PHE A 27 49.69 1.87 -13.06
N LEU A 28 48.56 1.95 -12.36
CA LEU A 28 47.49 2.92 -12.63
C LEU A 28 47.92 4.36 -12.40
N THR A 29 48.67 4.63 -11.33
CA THR A 29 49.11 6.00 -11.02
C THR A 29 50.06 6.52 -12.09
N CYS A 30 51.03 5.71 -12.53
CA CYS A 30 51.93 6.07 -13.62
C CYS A 30 51.17 6.20 -14.94
N LEU A 31 50.26 5.27 -15.25
CA LEU A 31 49.49 5.30 -16.48
C LEU A 31 48.56 6.52 -16.53
N LYS A 32 47.96 6.94 -15.41
CA LYS A 32 47.18 8.18 -15.32
C LYS A 32 48.01 9.40 -15.69
N GLN A 33 49.17 9.58 -15.05
CA GLN A 33 50.04 10.74 -15.31
C GLN A 33 50.55 10.78 -16.75
N LEU A 34 50.79 9.60 -17.33
CA LEU A 34 51.19 9.49 -18.75
C LEU A 34 50.01 9.77 -19.68
N ALA A 35 48.84 9.21 -19.41
CA ALA A 35 47.65 9.38 -20.26
C ALA A 35 47.14 10.83 -20.27
N THR A 36 47.34 11.61 -19.19
CA THR A 36 46.96 13.03 -19.16
C THR A 36 47.81 13.91 -20.09
N HIS A 37 49.07 13.55 -20.32
CA HIS A 37 49.99 14.32 -21.16
C HIS A 37 50.21 13.71 -22.55
N PHE A 38 50.06 12.39 -22.67
CA PHE A 38 50.22 11.63 -23.92
C PHE A 38 49.14 10.54 -24.03
N PRO A 39 47.91 10.90 -24.45
CA PRO A 39 46.78 9.97 -24.42
C PRO A 39 46.89 8.79 -25.41
N ALA A 40 47.78 8.89 -26.41
CA ALA A 40 48.07 7.83 -27.37
C ALA A 40 48.78 6.60 -26.76
N ILE A 41 49.28 6.71 -25.52
CA ILE A 41 49.90 5.59 -24.79
C ILE A 41 48.91 4.46 -24.48
N VAL A 42 47.62 4.77 -24.39
CA VAL A 42 46.56 3.79 -24.12
C VAL A 42 46.22 3.09 -25.44
N SER A 43 47.05 2.13 -25.82
CA SER A 43 46.81 1.26 -26.97
C SER A 43 45.81 0.14 -26.65
N GLY A 44 45.33 -0.58 -27.67
CA GLY A 44 44.40 -1.70 -27.48
C GLY A 44 44.95 -2.82 -26.58
N SER A 45 46.27 -3.04 -26.59
CA SER A 45 46.91 -4.02 -25.69
C SER A 45 46.93 -3.54 -24.23
N MET A 46 47.14 -2.24 -24.00
CA MET A 46 47.07 -1.62 -22.67
C MET A 46 45.63 -1.64 -22.12
N LEU A 47 44.64 -1.44 -22.98
CA LEU A 47 43.22 -1.51 -22.65
C LEU A 47 42.78 -2.93 -22.27
N ASN A 48 43.28 -3.97 -22.94
CA ASN A 48 43.04 -5.36 -22.54
C ASN A 48 43.67 -5.69 -21.18
N ARG A 49 44.87 -5.13 -20.89
CA ARG A 49 45.50 -5.26 -19.57
C ARG A 49 44.71 -4.55 -18.49
N LEU A 50 44.17 -3.36 -18.77
CA LEU A 50 43.28 -2.67 -17.86
C LEU A 50 42.01 -3.48 -17.60
N ALA A 51 41.38 -4.02 -18.65
CA ALA A 51 40.16 -4.82 -18.54
C ALA A 51 40.32 -6.05 -17.61
N SER A 52 41.48 -6.71 -17.64
CA SER A 52 41.72 -7.90 -16.81
C SER A 52 41.86 -7.60 -15.30
N ILE A 53 42.19 -6.36 -14.93
CA ILE A 53 42.39 -5.93 -13.54
C ILE A 53 41.20 -5.13 -12.98
N LEU A 54 40.23 -4.75 -13.82
CA LEU A 54 39.05 -3.96 -13.42
C LEU A 54 38.32 -4.50 -12.18
N PRO A 55 37.98 -5.81 -12.07
CA PRO A 55 37.20 -6.29 -10.93
C PRO A 55 37.89 -6.07 -9.58
N ARG A 56 39.24 -6.09 -9.57
CA ARG A 56 40.07 -5.90 -8.38
C ARG A 56 40.21 -4.41 -8.01
N ILE A 57 40.39 -3.56 -9.02
CA ILE A 57 40.60 -2.12 -8.87
C ILE A 57 39.33 -1.40 -8.41
N LEU A 58 38.18 -1.82 -8.93
CA LEU A 58 36.88 -1.18 -8.65
C LEU A 58 36.38 -1.35 -7.20
N ILE A 59 37.15 -2.03 -6.35
CA ILE A 59 36.94 -2.09 -4.89
C ILE A 59 37.50 -0.85 -4.20
N GLN A 60 38.50 -0.20 -4.79
CA GLN A 60 39.23 0.91 -4.17
C GLN A 60 38.86 2.23 -4.84
N ASP A 61 38.43 3.21 -4.03
CA ASP A 61 38.01 4.53 -4.48
C ASP A 61 39.06 5.26 -5.34
N THR A 62 40.30 5.31 -4.84
CA THR A 62 41.40 6.04 -5.48
C THR A 62 41.77 5.45 -6.84
N LEU A 63 41.83 4.12 -6.93
CA LEU A 63 42.14 3.44 -8.18
C LEU A 63 40.99 3.52 -9.18
N SER A 64 39.74 3.50 -8.70
CA SER A 64 38.56 3.71 -9.52
C SER A 64 38.57 5.10 -10.16
N LEU A 65 38.93 6.14 -9.38
CA LEU A 65 39.12 7.49 -9.91
C LEU A 65 40.26 7.55 -10.93
N HIS A 66 41.39 6.91 -10.65
CA HIS A 66 42.52 6.87 -11.57
C HIS A 66 42.16 6.21 -12.90
N LEU A 67 41.43 5.09 -12.85
CA LEU A 67 40.89 4.44 -14.03
C LEU A 67 40.00 5.39 -14.83
N LEU A 68 39.02 6.03 -14.18
CA LEU A 68 38.10 6.95 -14.86
C LEU A 68 38.84 8.15 -15.47
N ASP A 69 39.90 8.65 -14.84
CA ASP A 69 40.75 9.71 -15.40
C ASP A 69 41.50 9.25 -16.66
N ILE A 70 42.08 8.04 -16.65
CA ILE A 70 42.75 7.45 -17.82
C ILE A 70 41.77 7.30 -18.98
N VAL A 71 40.61 6.73 -18.67
CA VAL A 71 39.53 6.45 -19.62
C VAL A 71 38.92 7.76 -20.17
N HIS A 72 38.85 8.81 -19.35
CA HIS A 72 38.44 10.14 -19.79
C HIS A 72 39.47 10.79 -20.73
N ALA A 73 40.77 10.63 -20.46
CA ALA A 73 41.83 11.28 -21.22
C ALA A 73 42.14 10.61 -22.57
N CYS A 74 41.97 9.29 -22.67
CA CYS A 74 42.41 8.51 -23.82
C CYS A 74 41.71 8.86 -25.16
N HIS A 75 42.41 8.58 -26.28
CA HIS A 75 41.93 8.80 -27.65
C HIS A 75 41.30 7.55 -28.31
N VAL A 76 41.07 6.48 -27.55
CA VAL A 76 40.42 5.28 -28.07
C VAL A 76 38.94 5.59 -28.38
N ASP A 77 38.38 4.92 -29.39
CA ASP A 77 36.96 5.03 -29.73
C ASP A 77 36.06 4.76 -28.49
N ALA A 78 35.12 5.67 -28.25
CA ALA A 78 34.16 5.61 -27.16
C ALA A 78 33.38 4.28 -27.11
N THR A 79 33.06 3.69 -28.26
CA THR A 79 32.35 2.41 -28.33
C THR A 79 33.18 1.24 -27.79
N THR A 80 34.49 1.28 -28.02
CA THR A 80 35.43 0.25 -27.52
C THR A 80 35.64 0.39 -26.03
N LEU A 81 35.81 1.62 -25.54
CA LEU A 81 35.92 1.91 -24.11
C LEU A 81 34.64 1.53 -23.36
N PHE A 82 33.48 1.87 -23.92
CA PHE A 82 32.18 1.54 -23.34
C PHE A 82 32.00 0.03 -23.16
N ARG A 83 32.39 -0.79 -24.15
CA ARG A 83 32.30 -2.26 -24.04
C ARG A 83 33.10 -2.83 -22.87
N VAL A 84 34.25 -2.23 -22.56
CA VAL A 84 35.10 -2.65 -21.43
C VAL A 84 34.49 -2.23 -20.08
N VAL A 85 33.91 -1.02 -20.01
CA VAL A 85 33.33 -0.50 -18.76
C VAL A 85 31.92 -1.04 -18.50
N ARG A 86 31.16 -1.38 -19.54
CA ARG A 86 29.75 -1.79 -19.48
C ARG A 86 29.44 -2.83 -18.38
N PRO A 87 30.19 -3.94 -18.22
CA PRO A 87 29.90 -4.95 -17.19
C PRO A 87 30.01 -4.42 -15.75
N HIS A 88 30.69 -3.29 -15.57
CA HIS A 88 30.99 -2.69 -14.28
C HIS A 88 30.21 -1.42 -13.98
N LEU A 89 29.37 -0.95 -14.93
CA LEU A 89 28.55 0.25 -14.77
C LEU A 89 27.62 0.20 -13.54
N PRO A 90 26.87 -0.89 -13.27
CA PRO A 90 25.98 -0.92 -12.11
C PRO A 90 26.71 -0.65 -10.80
N ARG A 91 27.92 -1.21 -10.66
CA ARG A 91 28.77 -1.07 -9.50
C ARG A 91 29.38 0.34 -9.37
N LEU A 92 29.77 0.96 -10.48
CA LEU A 92 30.34 2.30 -10.48
C LEU A 92 29.27 3.39 -10.25
N LEU A 93 28.05 3.18 -10.74
CA LEU A 93 26.94 4.11 -10.58
C LEU A 93 26.37 4.10 -9.15
N SER A 94 26.36 2.93 -8.49
CA SER A 94 25.96 2.74 -7.09
C SER A 94 27.13 2.81 -6.09
N HIS A 95 28.27 3.39 -6.50
CA HIS A 95 29.46 3.44 -5.67
C HIS A 95 29.26 4.34 -4.44
N HIS A 96 29.75 3.90 -3.26
CA HIS A 96 29.57 4.63 -2.00
C HIS A 96 30.22 6.02 -2.02
N ASN A 97 31.37 6.15 -2.69
CA ASN A 97 32.04 7.43 -2.88
C ASN A 97 31.45 8.21 -4.06
N PRO A 98 30.82 9.38 -3.84
CA PRO A 98 30.16 10.16 -4.89
C PRO A 98 31.15 10.73 -5.93
N ALA A 99 32.43 10.93 -5.58
CA ALA A 99 33.42 11.43 -6.53
C ALA A 99 33.65 10.47 -7.70
N VAL A 100 33.58 9.16 -7.44
CA VAL A 100 33.69 8.10 -8.47
C VAL A 100 32.52 8.20 -9.43
N THR A 101 31.30 8.29 -8.89
CA THR A 101 30.07 8.42 -9.69
C THR A 101 30.08 9.70 -10.52
N LEU A 102 30.43 10.85 -9.93
CA LEU A 102 30.53 12.13 -10.65
C LEU A 102 31.53 12.07 -11.81
N ARG A 103 32.68 11.43 -11.59
CA ARG A 103 33.70 11.30 -12.63
C ARG A 103 33.27 10.35 -13.73
N LEU A 104 32.55 9.28 -13.39
CA LEU A 104 31.94 8.39 -14.37
C LEU A 104 30.92 9.15 -15.23
N LEU A 105 30.08 10.00 -14.63
CA LEU A 105 29.11 10.80 -15.38
C LEU A 105 29.80 11.73 -16.39
N ASP A 106 30.94 12.34 -16.04
CA ASP A 106 31.75 13.15 -16.99
C ASP A 106 32.27 12.33 -18.17
N VAL A 107 32.70 11.09 -17.89
CA VAL A 107 33.14 10.15 -18.93
C VAL A 107 31.99 9.77 -19.85
N LEU A 108 30.84 9.41 -19.28
CA LEU A 108 29.64 9.03 -20.04
C LEU A 108 29.10 10.20 -20.88
N GLN A 109 29.10 11.42 -20.36
CA GLN A 109 28.70 12.62 -21.10
C GLN A 109 29.62 12.87 -22.30
N LYS A 110 30.94 12.69 -22.14
CA LYS A 110 31.91 12.78 -23.24
C LYS A 110 31.66 11.70 -24.30
N TRP A 111 31.30 10.49 -23.89
CA TRP A 111 31.09 9.37 -24.81
C TRP A 111 29.77 9.41 -25.54
N TRP A 112 28.72 9.94 -24.89
CA TRP A 112 27.34 9.95 -25.38
C TRP A 112 27.17 10.20 -26.89
N PRO A 113 27.72 11.27 -27.50
CA PRO A 113 27.51 11.56 -28.92
C PRO A 113 28.13 10.53 -29.88
N HIS A 114 29.04 9.69 -29.41
CA HIS A 114 29.78 8.71 -30.20
C HIS A 114 29.30 7.27 -30.00
N LEU A 115 28.32 7.04 -29.12
CA LEU A 115 27.78 5.70 -28.83
C LEU A 115 26.69 5.29 -29.83
N THR A 116 26.54 3.97 -30.02
CA THR A 116 25.46 3.40 -30.85
C THR A 116 24.13 3.41 -30.10
N VAL A 117 23.02 3.26 -30.85
CA VAL A 117 21.65 3.26 -30.28
C VAL A 117 21.47 2.19 -29.20
N ASP A 118 22.02 0.98 -29.40
CA ASP A 118 21.97 -0.10 -28.40
C ASP A 118 22.69 0.28 -27.10
N MET A 119 23.82 1.00 -27.21
CA MET A 119 24.58 1.46 -26.04
C MET A 119 23.85 2.59 -25.32
N HIS A 120 23.14 3.46 -26.05
CA HIS A 120 22.25 4.45 -25.43
C HIS A 120 21.13 3.77 -24.64
N GLN A 121 20.50 2.72 -25.18
CA GLN A 121 19.44 2.00 -24.46
C GLN A 121 19.95 1.41 -23.13
N VAL A 122 21.16 0.84 -23.11
CA VAL A 122 21.78 0.30 -21.89
C VAL A 122 22.02 1.39 -20.83
N LEU A 123 22.36 2.62 -21.25
CA LEU A 123 22.59 3.74 -20.33
C LEU A 123 21.30 4.39 -19.83
N LEU A 124 20.16 4.13 -20.48
CA LEU A 124 18.87 4.68 -20.09
C LEU A 124 17.97 3.64 -19.40
N HIS A 125 18.24 2.34 -19.58
CA HIS A 125 17.40 1.26 -19.07
C HIS A 125 18.19 0.13 -18.38
N GLY A 126 17.64 -0.41 -17.29
CA GLY A 126 18.22 -1.48 -16.47
C GLY A 126 19.19 -1.01 -15.38
N ASP A 127 19.91 -1.96 -14.76
CA ASP A 127 20.79 -1.70 -13.61
C ASP A 127 22.06 -0.91 -13.95
N ALA A 128 22.39 -0.80 -15.24
CA ALA A 128 23.50 0.00 -15.76
C ALA A 128 23.07 1.41 -16.19
N ALA A 129 21.81 1.79 -15.91
CA ALA A 129 21.28 3.08 -16.31
C ALA A 129 21.81 4.22 -15.45
N VAL A 130 22.07 5.36 -16.08
CA VAL A 130 22.53 6.59 -15.41
C VAL A 130 21.55 7.06 -14.32
N THR A 131 20.27 6.69 -14.47
CA THR A 131 19.21 6.94 -13.49
C THR A 131 19.50 6.37 -12.10
N VAL A 132 20.30 5.30 -11.98
CA VAL A 132 20.70 4.70 -10.69
C VAL A 132 21.54 5.68 -9.85
N ALA A 133 22.34 6.53 -10.51
CA ALA A 133 23.18 7.51 -9.82
C ALA A 133 22.40 8.71 -9.24
N PHE A 134 21.10 8.80 -9.50
CA PHE A 134 20.25 9.86 -8.96
C PHE A 134 20.12 9.75 -7.44
N GLU A 135 20.16 8.55 -6.87
CA GLU A 135 19.96 8.37 -5.42
C GLU A 135 21.25 8.54 -4.60
N SER A 136 22.41 8.76 -5.25
CA SER A 136 23.72 8.72 -4.59
C SER A 136 24.04 9.98 -3.78
N SER A 137 23.96 11.16 -4.40
CA SER A 137 24.32 12.45 -3.75
C SER A 137 23.74 13.63 -4.51
N GLU A 138 23.65 14.78 -3.86
CA GLU A 138 23.09 16.00 -4.47
C GLU A 138 23.86 16.49 -5.72
N PRO A 139 25.21 16.55 -5.73
CA PRO A 139 25.95 16.86 -6.96
C PRO A 139 25.72 15.83 -8.08
N CYS A 140 25.54 14.55 -7.72
CA CYS A 140 25.23 13.51 -8.71
C CYS A 140 23.86 13.75 -9.34
N ARG A 141 22.84 14.16 -8.55
CA ARG A 141 21.49 14.46 -9.06
C ARG A 141 21.51 15.51 -10.15
N MET A 142 22.22 16.61 -9.92
CA MET A 142 22.37 17.68 -10.93
C MET A 142 23.05 17.17 -12.20
N LYS A 143 24.16 16.44 -12.09
CA LYS A 143 24.85 15.89 -13.28
C LYS A 143 24.04 14.83 -14.03
N VAL A 144 23.31 13.98 -13.31
CA VAL A 144 22.39 13.01 -13.91
C VAL A 144 21.32 13.74 -14.70
N LEU A 145 20.73 14.80 -14.14
CA LEU A 145 19.75 15.61 -14.87
C LEU A 145 20.38 16.32 -16.06
N ASP A 146 21.56 16.91 -15.93
CA ASP A 146 22.28 17.52 -17.06
C ASP A 146 22.46 16.53 -18.21
N PHE A 147 22.84 15.30 -17.89
CA PHE A 147 22.97 14.22 -18.84
C PHE A 147 21.61 13.87 -19.47
N LEU A 148 20.59 13.58 -18.66
CA LEU A 148 19.27 13.13 -19.13
C LEU A 148 18.58 14.20 -19.99
N LEU A 149 18.57 15.46 -19.56
CA LEU A 149 17.94 16.56 -20.29
C LEU A 149 18.65 16.84 -21.62
N ALA A 150 19.96 16.60 -21.71
CA ALA A 150 20.71 16.72 -22.96
C ALA A 150 20.40 15.60 -23.98
N THR A 151 19.81 14.48 -23.55
CA THR A 151 19.54 13.34 -24.45
C THR A 151 18.31 13.52 -25.34
N THR A 152 17.44 14.51 -25.07
CA THR A 152 16.14 14.75 -25.73
C THR A 152 15.22 13.52 -25.84
N LYS A 153 15.52 12.41 -25.15
CA LYS A 153 14.75 11.15 -25.13
C LYS A 153 13.84 11.10 -23.91
N GLY A 154 12.97 12.09 -23.79
CA GLY A 154 12.00 12.20 -22.69
C GLY A 154 10.99 11.05 -22.65
N ASP A 155 10.77 10.38 -23.79
CA ASP A 155 9.80 9.29 -23.93
C ASP A 155 10.26 7.94 -23.32
N VAL A 156 11.51 7.85 -22.85
CA VAL A 156 12.00 6.62 -22.20
C VAL A 156 11.43 6.56 -20.77
N PRO A 157 10.68 5.51 -20.39
CA PRO A 157 9.96 5.46 -19.10
C PRO A 157 10.85 5.71 -17.88
N ASN A 158 12.05 5.12 -17.86
CA ASN A 158 13.02 5.32 -16.78
C ASN A 158 13.53 6.77 -16.66
N VAL A 159 13.69 7.45 -17.80
CA VAL A 159 14.14 8.85 -17.85
C VAL A 159 13.01 9.75 -17.37
N GLN A 160 11.81 9.54 -17.91
CA GLN A 160 10.59 10.22 -17.50
C GLN A 160 10.39 10.10 -15.98
N ARG A 161 10.50 8.88 -15.42
CA ARG A 161 10.41 8.61 -13.99
C ARG A 161 11.34 9.49 -13.15
N ILE A 162 12.64 9.55 -13.48
CA ILE A 162 13.62 10.33 -12.71
C ILE A 162 13.37 11.84 -12.87
N VAL A 163 13.06 12.29 -14.08
CA VAL A 163 12.75 13.69 -14.33
C VAL A 163 11.49 14.11 -13.55
N LEU A 164 10.46 13.27 -13.46
CA LEU A 164 9.28 13.54 -12.64
C LEU A 164 9.60 13.50 -11.14
N LYS A 165 10.37 12.52 -10.66
CA LYS A 165 10.83 12.45 -9.26
C LYS A 165 11.57 13.73 -8.85
N ALA A 166 12.41 14.27 -9.74
CA ALA A 166 13.19 15.48 -9.52
C ALA A 166 12.34 16.76 -9.35
N LEU A 167 11.08 16.80 -9.79
CA LEU A 167 10.16 17.91 -9.48
C LEU A 167 9.91 18.08 -7.98
N THR A 168 10.11 17.02 -7.21
CA THR A 168 9.90 17.01 -5.75
C THR A 168 11.19 16.88 -4.95
N ASP A 169 12.35 17.07 -5.59
CA ASP A 169 13.66 17.00 -4.93
C ASP A 169 13.76 17.99 -3.76
N ALA A 170 14.56 17.68 -2.75
CA ALA A 170 14.80 18.60 -1.63
C ALA A 170 15.51 19.89 -2.09
N ASN A 171 16.40 19.82 -3.08
CA ASN A 171 17.14 20.97 -3.61
C ASN A 171 16.27 21.79 -4.59
N ALA A 172 16.17 23.10 -4.33
CA ALA A 172 15.43 24.05 -5.16
C ALA A 172 15.99 24.23 -6.57
N ASP A 173 17.31 24.16 -6.74
CA ASP A 173 17.98 24.31 -8.04
C ASP A 173 17.65 23.14 -8.97
N VAL A 174 17.62 21.92 -8.41
CA VAL A 174 17.18 20.70 -9.11
C VAL A 174 15.74 20.88 -9.60
N ARG A 175 14.83 21.28 -8.72
CA ARG A 175 13.43 21.52 -9.07
C ARG A 175 13.28 22.60 -10.14
N GLY A 176 13.98 23.72 -10.00
CA GLY A 176 13.91 24.84 -10.93
C GLY A 176 14.37 24.46 -12.34
N LYS A 177 15.46 23.68 -12.44
CA LYS A 177 15.96 23.18 -13.73
C LYS A 177 14.95 22.30 -14.44
N VAL A 178 14.37 21.34 -13.72
CA VAL A 178 13.38 20.41 -14.29
C VAL A 178 12.07 21.13 -14.63
N ALA A 179 11.63 22.09 -13.82
CA ALA A 179 10.48 22.93 -14.13
C ALA A 179 10.67 23.68 -15.46
N SER A 180 11.85 24.29 -15.68
CA SER A 180 12.16 24.98 -16.95
C SER A 180 12.16 24.05 -18.17
N PHE A 181 12.59 22.79 -17.98
CA PHE A 181 12.54 21.77 -19.03
C PHE A 181 11.09 21.44 -19.40
N TRP A 182 10.23 21.17 -18.40
CA TRP A 182 8.83 20.86 -18.66
C TRP A 182 8.07 22.06 -19.24
N GLU A 183 8.34 23.28 -18.79
CA GLU A 183 7.76 24.49 -19.38
C GLU A 183 8.05 24.62 -20.88
N ALA A 184 9.22 24.17 -21.34
CA ALA A 184 9.60 24.18 -22.75
C ALA A 184 9.03 23.00 -23.57
N HIS A 185 8.75 21.85 -22.93
CA HIS A 185 8.30 20.63 -23.61
C HIS A 185 6.77 20.44 -23.56
N LEU A 186 6.09 21.07 -22.60
CA LEU A 186 4.64 21.00 -22.50
C LEU A 186 3.96 21.91 -23.54
N PRO A 187 2.79 21.52 -24.06
CA PRO A 187 1.99 22.35 -24.97
C PRO A 187 1.74 23.75 -24.40
N SER A 188 1.54 24.77 -25.25
CA SER A 188 1.23 26.13 -24.77
C SER A 188 -0.25 26.34 -24.42
N SER A 189 -1.13 25.50 -24.97
CA SER A 189 -2.57 25.48 -24.69
C SER A 189 -2.84 24.92 -23.29
N CYS A 190 -3.77 25.54 -22.56
CA CYS A 190 -4.17 25.06 -21.23
C CYS A 190 -4.78 23.65 -21.30
N ASP A 191 -5.53 23.38 -22.37
CA ASP A 191 -6.27 22.15 -22.61
C ASP A 191 -5.33 20.95 -22.77
N ASP A 192 -4.32 21.08 -23.65
CA ASP A 192 -3.35 20.02 -23.91
C ASP A 192 -2.35 19.87 -22.74
N ARG A 193 -2.08 20.96 -22.00
CA ARG A 193 -1.31 20.88 -20.72
C ARG A 193 -2.04 20.03 -19.70
N LEU A 194 -3.35 20.15 -19.62
CA LEU A 194 -4.14 19.39 -18.67
C LEU A 194 -4.18 17.89 -19.07
N LEU A 195 -4.27 17.58 -20.36
CA LEU A 195 -4.12 16.20 -20.83
C LEU A 195 -2.70 15.65 -20.57
N ALA A 196 -1.68 16.48 -20.76
CA ALA A 196 -0.30 16.11 -20.47
C ALA A 196 -0.05 15.83 -18.98
N LEU A 197 -0.83 16.41 -18.06
CA LEU A 197 -0.76 16.14 -16.62
C LEU A 197 -1.00 14.66 -16.28
N PHE A 198 -1.97 14.04 -16.94
CA PHE A 198 -2.32 12.64 -16.74
C PHE A 198 -1.61 11.68 -17.70
N GLY A 199 -0.92 12.21 -18.72
CA GLY A 199 -0.09 11.45 -19.64
C GLY A 199 1.39 11.63 -19.35
N GLN A 200 2.02 12.61 -20.01
CA GLN A 200 3.47 12.83 -19.97
C GLN A 200 4.04 13.20 -18.59
N LEU A 201 3.22 13.75 -17.69
CA LEU A 201 3.63 14.10 -16.33
C LEU A 201 3.28 13.05 -15.27
N TYR A 202 2.78 11.89 -15.67
CA TYR A 202 2.42 10.79 -14.76
C TYR A 202 3.26 9.54 -15.04
N HIS A 203 3.71 8.90 -13.97
CA HIS A 203 4.35 7.59 -13.99
C HIS A 203 3.92 6.80 -12.74
N GLN A 204 3.60 5.52 -12.88
CA GLN A 204 3.05 4.69 -11.79
C GLN A 204 3.98 4.62 -10.56
N GLU A 205 5.30 4.65 -10.78
CA GLU A 205 6.28 4.64 -9.69
C GLU A 205 6.48 6.01 -9.01
N THR A 206 5.97 7.11 -9.56
CA THR A 206 6.09 8.46 -8.97
C THR A 206 4.75 9.02 -8.53
N THR A 207 3.81 8.14 -8.20
CA THR A 207 2.43 8.52 -7.88
C THR A 207 2.37 9.39 -6.61
N ASP A 208 3.23 9.14 -5.62
CA ASP A 208 3.30 9.96 -4.39
C ASP A 208 3.88 11.35 -4.65
N GLU A 209 4.92 11.43 -5.49
CA GLU A 209 5.52 12.68 -5.92
C GLU A 209 4.56 13.50 -6.79
N TRP A 210 3.76 12.82 -7.64
CA TRP A 210 2.74 13.43 -8.48
C TRP A 210 1.76 14.27 -7.66
N VAL A 211 1.32 13.76 -6.49
CA VAL A 211 0.43 14.50 -5.58
C VAL A 211 1.05 15.81 -5.06
N ARG A 212 2.37 15.97 -5.08
CA ARG A 212 3.02 17.19 -4.58
C ARG A 212 3.03 18.31 -5.61
N TYR A 213 3.13 17.99 -6.90
CA TYR A 213 3.17 19.00 -7.98
C TYR A 213 1.89 19.10 -8.80
N ALA A 214 1.07 18.04 -8.84
CA ALA A 214 -0.17 18.02 -9.61
C ALA A 214 -1.25 18.95 -9.06
N PRO A 215 -1.50 19.09 -7.73
CA PRO A 215 -2.54 19.99 -7.23
C PRO A 215 -2.29 21.46 -7.55
N THR A 216 -1.04 21.92 -7.56
CA THR A 216 -0.69 23.28 -7.99
C THR A 216 -1.04 23.53 -9.45
N LEU A 217 -0.76 22.56 -10.33
CA LEU A 217 -1.13 22.63 -11.74
C LEU A 217 -2.65 22.50 -11.91
N TRP A 218 -3.27 21.59 -11.16
CA TRP A 218 -4.72 21.37 -11.16
C TRP A 218 -5.51 22.59 -10.72
N LEU A 219 -5.14 23.25 -9.62
CA LEU A 219 -5.81 24.46 -9.13
C LEU A 219 -5.73 25.63 -10.13
N SER A 220 -4.64 25.72 -10.88
CA SER A 220 -4.51 26.72 -11.95
C SER A 220 -5.42 26.41 -13.16
N LEU A 221 -5.71 25.14 -13.40
CA LEU A 221 -6.46 24.67 -14.56
C LEU A 221 -7.94 24.37 -14.26
N SER A 222 -8.32 24.14 -13.00
CA SER A 222 -9.69 23.85 -12.57
C SER A 222 -10.63 25.04 -12.77
N ALA A 223 -10.10 26.26 -12.77
CA ALA A 223 -10.84 27.46 -13.14
C ALA A 223 -11.22 27.49 -14.63
N VAL A 224 -10.45 26.81 -15.49
CA VAL A 224 -10.61 26.80 -16.95
C VAL A 224 -11.41 25.56 -17.40
N LEU A 225 -11.35 24.45 -16.65
CA LEU A 225 -12.01 23.19 -16.99
C LEU A 225 -13.50 23.32 -17.39
N PRO A 226 -14.35 24.11 -16.69
CA PRO A 226 -15.76 24.28 -17.07
C PRO A 226 -15.95 24.99 -18.42
N THR A 227 -14.94 25.71 -18.91
CA THR A 227 -14.97 26.44 -20.19
C THR A 227 -14.44 25.61 -21.37
N LEU A 228 -13.89 24.43 -21.11
CA LEU A 228 -13.32 23.55 -22.13
C LEU A 228 -14.40 22.86 -22.98
N PRO A 229 -14.07 22.46 -24.22
CA PRO A 229 -14.92 21.61 -25.03
C PRO A 229 -15.26 20.28 -24.33
N SER A 230 -16.49 19.80 -24.51
CA SER A 230 -16.97 18.56 -23.89
C SER A 230 -16.13 17.32 -24.24
N SER A 231 -15.53 17.28 -25.43
CA SER A 231 -14.63 16.18 -25.83
C SER A 231 -13.37 16.10 -24.97
N ILE A 232 -12.79 17.24 -24.62
CA ILE A 232 -11.58 17.32 -23.78
C ILE A 232 -11.95 17.00 -22.34
N GLN A 233 -13.06 17.53 -21.84
CA GLN A 233 -13.58 17.16 -20.51
C GLN A 233 -13.73 15.64 -20.38
N THR A 234 -14.38 14.97 -21.33
CA THR A 234 -14.55 13.51 -21.29
C THR A 234 -13.21 12.76 -21.28
N GLN A 235 -12.21 13.20 -22.07
CA GLN A 235 -10.89 12.59 -22.04
C GLN A 235 -10.21 12.75 -20.67
N VAL A 236 -10.30 13.93 -20.08
CA VAL A 236 -9.72 14.24 -18.78
C VAL A 236 -10.33 13.40 -17.68
N PHE A 237 -11.67 13.33 -17.64
CA PHE A 237 -12.37 12.50 -16.67
C PHE A 237 -12.11 11.00 -16.91
N GLY A 238 -11.95 10.56 -18.15
CA GLY A 238 -11.49 9.19 -18.44
C GLY A 238 -10.09 8.89 -17.91
N HIS A 239 -9.14 9.83 -17.99
CA HIS A 239 -7.83 9.66 -17.37
C HIS A 239 -7.89 9.72 -15.83
N PHE A 240 -8.79 10.53 -15.28
CA PHE A 240 -9.03 10.61 -13.85
C PHE A 240 -9.54 9.27 -13.30
N GLU A 241 -10.49 8.64 -14.01
CA GLU A 241 -11.02 7.32 -13.68
C GLU A 241 -9.93 6.24 -13.74
N THR A 242 -9.13 6.19 -14.81
CA THR A 242 -8.04 5.20 -14.91
C THR A 242 -6.98 5.41 -13.83
N LEU A 243 -6.71 6.66 -13.42
CA LEU A 243 -5.78 6.93 -12.34
C LEU A 243 -6.34 6.44 -11.00
N LEU A 244 -7.62 6.71 -10.70
CA LEU A 244 -8.29 6.21 -9.50
C LEU A 244 -8.30 4.67 -9.43
N GLU A 245 -8.54 4.00 -10.56
CA GLU A 245 -8.49 2.53 -10.63
C GLU A 245 -7.06 2.01 -10.37
N SER A 246 -6.06 2.61 -10.99
CA SER A 246 -4.65 2.17 -10.84
C SER A 246 -4.08 2.45 -9.44
N ALA A 247 -4.55 3.52 -8.78
CA ALA A 247 -4.02 4.02 -7.50
C ALA A 247 -5.03 3.88 -6.35
N GLN A 248 -6.00 2.97 -6.45
CA GLN A 248 -7.10 2.81 -5.49
C GLN A 248 -6.64 2.59 -4.03
N HIS A 249 -5.45 2.05 -3.82
CA HIS A 249 -4.88 1.79 -2.49
C HIS A 249 -4.09 2.98 -1.92
N ASN A 250 -3.81 4.02 -2.72
CA ASN A 250 -3.03 5.16 -2.29
C ASN A 250 -3.91 6.26 -1.70
N THR A 251 -3.90 6.40 -0.38
CA THR A 251 -4.69 7.39 0.36
C THR A 251 -4.43 8.83 -0.07
N LEU A 252 -3.18 9.21 -0.30
CA LEU A 252 -2.84 10.61 -0.62
C LEU A 252 -3.32 11.02 -2.01
N VAL A 253 -3.15 10.12 -2.98
CA VAL A 253 -3.54 10.34 -4.38
C VAL A 253 -5.05 10.45 -4.50
N VAL A 254 -5.77 9.48 -3.95
CA VAL A 254 -7.24 9.47 -3.98
C VAL A 254 -7.79 10.70 -3.24
N ALA A 255 -7.23 11.09 -2.11
CA ALA A 255 -7.64 12.29 -1.39
C ALA A 255 -7.46 13.56 -2.24
N ALA A 256 -6.30 13.73 -2.89
CA ALA A 256 -6.02 14.88 -3.72
C ALA A 256 -6.96 14.96 -4.93
N LEU A 257 -7.18 13.84 -5.62
CA LEU A 257 -8.11 13.73 -6.73
C LEU A 257 -9.55 14.03 -6.29
N HIS A 258 -10.01 13.43 -5.20
CA HIS A 258 -11.36 13.68 -4.67
C HIS A 258 -11.57 15.15 -4.31
N GLN A 259 -10.62 15.80 -3.64
CA GLN A 259 -10.71 17.23 -3.32
C GLN A 259 -10.75 18.10 -4.58
N ALA A 260 -9.93 17.76 -5.57
CA ALA A 260 -9.92 18.38 -6.89
C ALA A 260 -11.30 18.29 -7.56
N TYR A 261 -11.92 17.11 -7.52
CA TYR A 261 -13.24 16.88 -8.13
C TYR A 261 -14.38 17.58 -7.37
N ILE A 262 -14.37 17.54 -6.04
CA ILE A 262 -15.34 18.28 -5.20
C ILE A 262 -15.28 19.78 -5.52
N GLY A 263 -14.07 20.34 -5.62
CA GLY A 263 -13.88 21.74 -6.00
C GLY A 263 -14.51 22.08 -7.34
N LEU A 264 -14.41 21.20 -8.33
CA LEU A 264 -15.05 21.37 -9.64
C LEU A 264 -16.56 21.29 -9.55
N LEU A 265 -17.11 20.28 -8.88
CA LEU A 265 -18.56 20.10 -8.71
C LEU A 265 -19.21 21.31 -8.02
N CYS A 266 -18.60 21.83 -6.95
CA CYS A 266 -19.11 23.01 -6.25
C CYS A 266 -19.07 24.29 -7.10
N GLN A 267 -18.13 24.41 -8.04
CA GLN A 267 -17.97 25.59 -8.90
C GLN A 267 -18.85 25.53 -10.16
N SER A 268 -19.10 24.34 -10.70
CA SER A 268 -19.86 24.17 -11.94
C SER A 268 -21.33 23.80 -11.68
N LYS A 269 -22.27 24.71 -11.96
CA LYS A 269 -23.69 24.46 -11.67
C LYS A 269 -24.46 23.68 -12.76
N SER A 270 -23.87 23.36 -13.92
CA SER A 270 -24.68 22.82 -15.03
C SER A 270 -24.00 21.90 -16.06
N SER A 271 -22.69 21.68 -16.03
CA SER A 271 -22.00 20.97 -17.13
C SER A 271 -20.65 20.36 -16.73
N VAL A 272 -20.62 19.54 -15.69
CA VAL A 272 -19.46 18.69 -15.40
C VAL A 272 -19.79 17.24 -15.71
N THR A 273 -18.90 16.58 -16.44
CA THR A 273 -18.95 15.14 -16.67
C THR A 273 -18.88 14.43 -15.33
N LEU A 274 -19.85 13.58 -15.07
CA LEU A 274 -19.95 12.83 -13.83
C LEU A 274 -19.02 11.62 -13.91
N LEU A 275 -18.20 11.43 -12.87
CA LEU A 275 -17.41 10.21 -12.69
C LEU A 275 -18.31 8.99 -12.45
N SER A 276 -17.83 7.82 -12.86
CA SER A 276 -18.44 6.53 -12.55
C SER A 276 -18.58 6.35 -11.04
N PRO A 277 -19.81 6.12 -10.52
CA PRO A 277 -20.02 5.94 -9.09
C PRO A 277 -19.26 4.74 -8.51
N ASP A 278 -19.07 3.68 -9.30
CA ASP A 278 -18.38 2.46 -8.88
C ASP A 278 -16.90 2.73 -8.59
N ILE A 279 -16.21 3.48 -9.45
CA ILE A 279 -14.80 3.84 -9.27
C ILE A 279 -14.63 4.72 -8.04
N VAL A 280 -15.53 5.69 -7.84
CA VAL A 280 -15.51 6.55 -6.64
C VAL A 280 -15.73 5.71 -5.38
N GLY A 281 -16.70 4.79 -5.39
CA GLY A 281 -16.97 3.90 -4.25
C GLY A 281 -15.77 3.01 -3.91
N THR A 282 -15.26 2.25 -4.88
CA THR A 282 -14.15 1.32 -4.68
C THR A 282 -12.87 2.03 -4.26
N SER A 283 -12.51 3.14 -4.91
CA SER A 283 -11.32 3.93 -4.54
C SER A 283 -11.47 4.57 -3.16
N SER A 284 -12.67 5.02 -2.78
CA SER A 284 -12.92 5.57 -1.43
C SER A 284 -12.72 4.54 -0.33
N ILE A 285 -13.25 3.33 -0.51
CA ILE A 285 -13.16 2.22 0.44
C ILE A 285 -11.72 1.72 0.53
N SER A 286 -11.10 1.47 -0.63
CA SER A 286 -9.74 0.98 -0.76
C SER A 286 -8.72 1.97 -0.18
N SER A 287 -8.91 3.27 -0.36
CA SER A 287 -8.00 4.30 0.14
C SER A 287 -8.32 4.82 1.54
N ARG A 288 -9.47 4.41 2.12
CA ARG A 288 -10.06 4.91 3.38
C ARG A 288 -10.43 6.40 3.39
N ASN A 289 -10.56 7.01 2.22
CA ASN A 289 -11.02 8.41 2.07
C ASN A 289 -12.55 8.55 2.08
N LEU A 290 -13.21 7.88 3.03
CA LEU A 290 -14.67 7.67 3.01
C LEU A 290 -15.49 8.97 3.04
N VAL A 291 -15.06 9.99 3.80
CA VAL A 291 -15.80 11.26 3.89
C VAL A 291 -15.83 11.98 2.55
N THR A 292 -14.69 11.98 1.84
CA THR A 292 -14.60 12.62 0.52
C THR A 292 -15.39 11.83 -0.52
N GLY A 293 -15.34 10.50 -0.46
CA GLY A 293 -16.16 9.61 -1.29
C GLY A 293 -17.64 9.80 -1.08
N GLN A 294 -18.08 9.81 0.17
CA GLN A 294 -19.48 10.08 0.57
C GLN A 294 -19.94 11.41 -0.04
N ARG A 295 -19.15 12.48 0.12
CA ARG A 295 -19.50 13.80 -0.41
C ARG A 295 -19.63 13.79 -1.93
N ILE A 296 -18.70 13.14 -2.64
CA ILE A 296 -18.77 13.04 -4.10
C ILE A 296 -20.02 12.29 -4.52
N LEU A 297 -20.33 11.15 -3.90
CA LEU A 297 -21.52 10.36 -4.22
C LEU A 297 -22.82 11.13 -3.95
N GLU A 298 -22.89 11.91 -2.87
CA GLU A 298 -24.01 12.82 -2.59
C GLU A 298 -24.17 13.89 -3.70
N GLU A 299 -23.08 14.51 -4.15
CA GLU A 299 -23.12 15.50 -5.23
C GLU A 299 -23.48 14.85 -6.58
N LEU A 300 -22.99 13.64 -6.87
CA LEU A 300 -23.39 12.88 -8.06
C LEU A 300 -24.90 12.62 -8.07
N LEU A 301 -25.49 12.31 -6.91
CA LEU A 301 -26.94 12.12 -6.79
C LEU A 301 -27.74 13.41 -6.99
N ILE A 302 -27.20 14.57 -6.59
CA ILE A 302 -27.83 15.88 -6.81
C ILE A 302 -27.77 16.28 -8.29
N HIS A 303 -26.65 16.00 -8.97
CA HIS A 303 -26.41 16.44 -10.35
C HIS A 303 -26.85 15.45 -11.43
N SER A 304 -26.96 14.16 -11.11
CA SER A 304 -27.35 13.13 -12.08
C SER A 304 -28.82 13.25 -12.50
N LYS A 305 -29.07 13.17 -13.81
CA LYS A 305 -30.41 13.03 -14.40
C LYS A 305 -30.69 11.62 -14.91
N ASP A 306 -29.66 10.77 -14.91
CA ASP A 306 -29.73 9.37 -15.36
C ASP A 306 -30.08 8.45 -14.19
N ALA A 307 -31.13 7.65 -14.35
CA ALA A 307 -31.60 6.69 -13.35
C ALA A 307 -30.59 5.56 -13.09
N ASN A 308 -29.78 5.19 -14.08
CA ASN A 308 -28.77 4.13 -13.89
C ASN A 308 -27.62 4.64 -13.02
N VAL A 309 -27.10 5.84 -13.30
CA VAL A 309 -26.03 6.45 -12.52
C VAL A 309 -26.48 6.70 -11.08
N SER A 310 -27.72 7.15 -10.87
CA SER A 310 -28.24 7.36 -9.52
C SER A 310 -28.38 6.06 -8.73
N THR A 311 -28.84 4.97 -9.36
CA THR A 311 -28.95 3.66 -8.71
C THR A 311 -27.58 3.13 -8.27
N HIS A 312 -26.55 3.25 -9.14
CA HIS A 312 -25.18 2.84 -8.79
C HIS A 312 -24.60 3.74 -7.70
N ALA A 313 -24.82 5.06 -7.78
CA ALA A 313 -24.36 6.00 -6.76
C ALA A 313 -25.00 5.76 -5.39
N TRP A 314 -26.29 5.41 -5.32
CA TRP A 314 -26.94 5.02 -4.07
C TRP A 314 -26.36 3.74 -3.48
N ASN A 315 -26.10 2.73 -4.31
CA ASN A 315 -25.46 1.49 -3.86
C ASN A 315 -24.05 1.74 -3.30
N GLN A 316 -23.24 2.51 -4.01
CA GLN A 316 -21.89 2.85 -3.55
C GLN A 316 -21.92 3.77 -2.31
N LEU A 317 -22.88 4.68 -2.22
CA LEU A 317 -23.06 5.51 -1.03
C LEU A 317 -23.44 4.67 0.19
N HIS A 318 -24.32 3.69 0.00
CA HIS A 318 -24.64 2.71 1.03
C HIS A 318 -23.38 1.97 1.47
N HIS A 319 -22.56 1.47 0.55
CA HIS A 319 -21.30 0.81 0.86
C HIS A 319 -20.30 1.68 1.64
N VAL A 320 -20.13 2.94 1.24
CA VAL A 320 -19.27 3.89 1.95
C VAL A 320 -19.79 4.19 3.34
N LEU A 321 -21.10 4.44 3.49
CA LEU A 321 -21.72 4.69 4.79
C LEU A 321 -21.66 3.47 5.72
N GLN A 322 -21.67 2.25 5.15
CA GLN A 322 -21.51 1.01 5.91
C GLN A 322 -20.11 0.94 6.50
N MET A 323 -19.10 1.34 5.73
CA MET A 323 -17.73 1.43 6.22
C MET A 323 -17.55 2.57 7.24
N VAL A 324 -18.37 3.63 7.20
CA VAL A 324 -18.41 4.70 8.20
C VAL A 324 -19.20 4.29 9.47
N GLU A 325 -19.97 3.20 9.42
CA GLU A 325 -20.88 2.71 10.48
C GLU A 325 -21.94 3.75 10.88
N ASN A 326 -22.44 4.52 9.92
CA ASN A 326 -23.50 5.49 10.17
C ASN A 326 -24.89 4.82 10.06
N GLU A 327 -25.22 4.00 11.07
CA GLU A 327 -26.45 3.19 11.11
C GLU A 327 -27.74 3.97 10.78
N PRO A 328 -28.00 5.18 11.33
CA PRO A 328 -29.23 5.90 11.02
C PRO A 328 -29.38 6.26 9.54
N TYR A 329 -28.28 6.66 8.90
CA TYR A 329 -28.28 6.99 7.48
C TYR A 329 -28.36 5.72 6.61
N LEU A 330 -27.68 4.66 6.99
CA LEU A 330 -27.76 3.37 6.31
C LEU A 330 -29.16 2.83 6.25
N LEU A 331 -29.87 2.92 7.37
CA LEU A 331 -31.24 2.44 7.49
C LEU A 331 -32.19 3.33 6.68
N ALA A 332 -32.01 4.65 6.71
CA ALA A 332 -32.79 5.56 5.86
C ALA A 332 -32.58 5.30 4.34
N LEU A 333 -31.36 4.96 3.94
CA LEU A 333 -31.06 4.59 2.55
C LEU A 333 -31.59 3.20 2.18
N ALA A 334 -31.50 2.25 3.10
CA ALA A 334 -32.07 0.91 2.93
C ALA A 334 -33.57 0.99 2.66
N THR A 335 -34.33 1.74 3.46
CA THR A 335 -35.78 1.88 3.26
C THR A 335 -36.14 2.54 1.92
N ARG A 336 -35.26 3.40 1.38
CA ARG A 336 -35.50 4.11 0.12
C ARG A 336 -35.20 3.28 -1.12
N GLU A 337 -34.14 2.46 -1.07
CA GLU A 337 -33.63 1.69 -2.22
C GLU A 337 -34.21 0.27 -2.32
N THR A 338 -34.94 -0.21 -1.30
CA THR A 338 -35.55 -1.55 -1.36
C THR A 338 -36.69 -1.59 -2.37
N THR A 339 -36.51 -2.39 -3.42
CA THR A 339 -37.57 -2.65 -4.42
C THR A 339 -38.51 -3.78 -3.98
N VAL A 340 -38.05 -4.60 -3.04
CA VAL A 340 -38.72 -5.82 -2.57
C VAL A 340 -39.41 -5.57 -1.21
N PRO A 341 -40.69 -5.96 -1.04
CA PRO A 341 -41.40 -5.72 0.22
C PRO A 341 -40.88 -6.59 1.38
N GLU A 342 -40.33 -7.77 1.11
CA GLU A 342 -39.69 -8.59 2.14
C GLU A 342 -38.42 -7.94 2.71
N THR A 343 -37.71 -7.15 1.90
CA THR A 343 -36.44 -6.53 2.31
C THR A 343 -36.70 -5.25 3.11
N SER A 344 -37.77 -4.51 2.82
CA SER A 344 -38.20 -3.40 3.68
C SER A 344 -38.62 -3.90 5.06
N LEU A 345 -39.35 -5.03 5.15
CA LEU A 345 -39.69 -5.66 6.43
C LEU A 345 -38.47 -6.16 7.20
N ALA A 346 -37.47 -6.71 6.49
CA ALA A 346 -36.21 -7.13 7.11
C ALA A 346 -35.44 -5.95 7.74
N VAL A 347 -35.35 -4.84 7.02
CA VAL A 347 -34.70 -3.59 7.49
C VAL A 347 -35.45 -2.98 8.67
N GLU A 348 -36.79 -2.97 8.63
CA GLU A 348 -37.60 -2.53 9.77
C GLU A 348 -37.42 -3.41 11.01
N ALA A 349 -37.21 -4.71 10.84
CA ALA A 349 -36.92 -5.63 11.93
C ALA A 349 -35.51 -5.37 12.52
N GLN A 350 -34.50 -5.13 11.67
CA GLN A 350 -33.16 -4.71 12.12
C GLN A 350 -33.22 -3.40 12.92
N LEU A 351 -34.00 -2.41 12.45
CA LEU A 351 -34.22 -1.13 13.15
C LEU A 351 -34.80 -1.29 14.56
N LYS A 352 -35.64 -2.30 14.76
CA LYS A 352 -36.25 -2.62 16.05
C LYS A 352 -35.34 -3.47 16.94
N GLY A 353 -34.17 -3.88 16.44
CA GLY A 353 -33.25 -4.80 17.12
C GLY A 353 -33.67 -6.27 17.04
N ASP A 354 -34.70 -6.62 16.25
CA ASP A 354 -35.14 -8.00 16.06
C ASP A 354 -34.40 -8.65 14.88
N LEU A 355 -33.16 -9.06 15.16
CA LEU A 355 -32.27 -9.68 14.17
C LEU A 355 -32.75 -11.06 13.72
N VAL A 356 -33.54 -11.76 14.52
CA VAL A 356 -34.07 -13.09 14.19
C VAL A 356 -35.18 -12.96 13.14
N ALA A 357 -36.11 -12.03 13.33
CA ALA A 357 -37.12 -11.72 12.33
C ALA A 357 -36.48 -11.19 11.04
N ALA A 358 -35.48 -10.32 11.14
CA ALA A 358 -34.74 -9.81 9.99
C ALA A 358 -34.13 -10.95 9.15
N LEU A 359 -33.47 -11.92 9.80
CA LEU A 359 -32.85 -13.05 9.13
C LEU A 359 -33.88 -13.96 8.44
N GLN A 360 -35.04 -14.17 9.07
CA GLN A 360 -36.14 -14.92 8.45
C GLN A 360 -36.66 -14.22 7.19
N HIS A 361 -36.82 -12.89 7.24
CA HIS A 361 -37.28 -12.11 6.09
C HIS A 361 -36.26 -12.11 4.95
N TYR A 362 -34.95 -12.02 5.23
CA TYR A 362 -33.91 -12.15 4.19
C TYR A 362 -33.88 -13.53 3.56
N LYS A 363 -33.98 -14.61 4.35
CA LYS A 363 -34.06 -15.98 3.81
C LYS A 363 -35.33 -16.22 3.00
N ALA A 364 -36.46 -15.64 3.40
CA ALA A 364 -37.69 -15.68 2.65
C ALA A 364 -37.57 -14.94 1.30
N ALA A 365 -36.91 -13.78 1.28
CA ALA A 365 -36.61 -13.05 0.05
C ALA A 365 -35.71 -13.88 -0.88
N GLU A 366 -34.62 -14.45 -0.37
CA GLU A 366 -33.72 -15.28 -1.17
C GLU A 366 -34.43 -16.51 -1.75
N ALA A 367 -35.21 -17.24 -0.95
CA ALA A 367 -35.97 -18.40 -1.41
C ALA A 367 -37.02 -18.05 -2.49
N LYS A 368 -37.69 -16.90 -2.34
CA LYS A 368 -38.72 -16.44 -3.28
C LYS A 368 -38.13 -15.99 -4.62
N TYR A 369 -36.97 -15.36 -4.60
CA TYR A 369 -36.34 -14.77 -5.79
C TYR A 369 -35.24 -15.66 -6.41
N ALA A 370 -34.86 -16.77 -5.78
CA ALA A 370 -33.93 -17.76 -6.34
C ALA A 370 -34.46 -18.49 -7.58
N SER A 371 -35.78 -18.66 -7.70
CA SER A 371 -36.42 -19.36 -8.84
C SER A 371 -36.88 -18.42 -9.96
N MET A 372 -36.81 -17.11 -9.76
CA MET A 372 -37.26 -16.10 -10.72
C MET A 372 -36.07 -15.37 -11.36
N ASP A 373 -35.47 -15.98 -12.38
CA ASP A 373 -34.44 -15.38 -13.23
C ASP A 373 -34.88 -14.09 -13.96
N LYS A 374 -36.18 -13.76 -13.91
CA LYS A 374 -36.81 -12.58 -14.54
C LYS A 374 -37.36 -11.54 -13.55
N ALA A 375 -37.12 -11.69 -12.24
CA ALA A 375 -37.53 -10.66 -11.30
C ALA A 375 -36.62 -9.43 -11.43
N ASN A 376 -37.20 -8.21 -11.41
CA ASN A 376 -36.53 -6.91 -11.47
C ASN A 376 -35.57 -6.63 -10.27
N VAL A 377 -35.05 -7.65 -9.60
CA VAL A 377 -34.13 -7.52 -8.48
C VAL A 377 -32.71 -7.42 -9.04
N THR A 378 -32.02 -6.32 -8.74
CA THR A 378 -30.65 -6.10 -9.20
C THR A 378 -29.70 -7.11 -8.55
N ILE A 379 -28.61 -7.47 -9.26
CA ILE A 379 -27.55 -8.35 -8.71
C ILE A 379 -26.98 -7.76 -7.41
N LEU A 380 -26.86 -6.43 -7.35
CA LEU A 380 -26.37 -5.67 -6.20
C LEU A 380 -27.30 -5.81 -4.98
N GLU A 381 -28.62 -5.80 -5.18
CA GLU A 381 -29.59 -6.00 -4.10
C GLU A 381 -29.47 -7.42 -3.51
N ARG A 382 -29.26 -8.45 -4.35
CA ARG A 382 -29.02 -9.82 -3.87
C ARG A 382 -27.72 -9.97 -3.07
N GLN A 383 -26.63 -9.34 -3.54
CA GLN A 383 -25.36 -9.34 -2.80
C GLN A 383 -25.50 -8.63 -1.45
N ARG A 384 -26.27 -7.54 -1.39
CA ARG A 384 -26.57 -6.83 -0.15
C ARG A 384 -27.32 -7.71 0.84
N TRP A 385 -28.31 -8.49 0.41
CA TRP A 385 -29.02 -9.42 1.31
C TRP A 385 -28.07 -10.39 1.98
N LYS A 386 -27.11 -10.94 1.24
CA LYS A 386 -26.12 -11.86 1.81
C LYS A 386 -25.23 -11.19 2.85
N SER A 387 -24.75 -9.97 2.58
CA SER A 387 -23.94 -9.24 3.55
C SER A 387 -24.72 -8.87 4.82
N GLU A 388 -25.99 -8.50 4.70
CA GLU A 388 -26.86 -8.23 5.87
C GLU A 388 -27.22 -9.51 6.63
N GLN A 389 -27.40 -10.64 5.94
CA GLN A 389 -27.56 -11.94 6.59
C GLN A 389 -26.32 -12.29 7.42
N PHE A 390 -25.12 -12.11 6.87
CA PHE A 390 -23.88 -12.32 7.63
C PHE A 390 -23.73 -11.37 8.81
N HIS A 391 -24.10 -10.10 8.66
CA HIS A 391 -24.13 -9.16 9.77
C HIS A 391 -25.06 -9.65 10.90
N CYS A 392 -26.31 -9.99 10.57
CA CYS A 392 -27.26 -10.54 11.55
C CYS A 392 -26.74 -11.83 12.22
N LEU A 393 -26.11 -12.73 11.47
CA LEU A 393 -25.52 -13.96 12.01
C LEU A 393 -24.35 -13.67 12.96
N ALA A 394 -23.47 -12.74 12.59
CA ALA A 394 -22.33 -12.33 13.40
C ALA A 394 -22.78 -11.68 14.72
N THR A 395 -23.73 -10.74 14.68
CA THR A 395 -24.27 -10.11 15.89
C THR A 395 -25.02 -11.10 16.80
N LEU A 396 -25.63 -12.14 16.21
CA LEU A 396 -26.25 -13.24 16.96
C LEU A 396 -25.27 -14.33 17.42
N ASN A 397 -23.96 -14.19 17.15
CA ASN A 397 -22.92 -15.18 17.43
C ASN A 397 -23.21 -16.58 16.84
N ARG A 398 -23.85 -16.64 15.67
CA ARG A 398 -24.15 -17.90 14.96
C ARG A 398 -23.08 -18.22 13.93
N TRP A 399 -21.87 -18.47 14.42
CA TRP A 399 -20.66 -18.64 13.61
C TRP A 399 -20.71 -19.91 12.74
N ASP A 400 -21.27 -21.02 13.24
CA ASP A 400 -21.30 -22.29 12.50
C ASP A 400 -22.06 -22.15 11.18
N THR A 401 -23.25 -21.53 11.25
CA THR A 401 -24.08 -21.28 10.07
C THR A 401 -23.48 -20.25 9.11
N LEU A 402 -22.55 -19.41 9.57
CA LEU A 402 -21.86 -18.44 8.72
C LEU A 402 -20.76 -19.13 7.91
N LEU A 403 -20.00 -20.04 8.54
CA LEU A 403 -18.93 -20.79 7.86
C LEU A 403 -19.46 -21.78 6.82
N ASP A 404 -20.66 -22.32 7.00
CA ASP A 404 -21.32 -23.16 5.98
C ASP A 404 -21.50 -22.41 4.64
N ASP A 405 -21.69 -21.09 4.69
CA ASP A 405 -21.99 -20.25 3.52
C ASP A 405 -20.74 -19.54 2.94
N VAL A 406 -19.61 -19.50 3.67
CA VAL A 406 -18.40 -18.75 3.29
C VAL A 406 -17.20 -19.68 3.08
N HIS A 407 -16.79 -19.84 1.82
CA HIS A 407 -15.59 -20.62 1.47
C HIS A 407 -14.34 -19.75 1.26
N PRO A 408 -13.17 -20.14 1.79
CA PRO A 408 -11.94 -19.35 1.74
C PRO A 408 -11.46 -19.04 0.31
N ASP A 409 -11.61 -19.99 -0.62
CA ASP A 409 -11.17 -19.83 -2.01
C ASP A 409 -11.91 -18.72 -2.77
N ARG A 410 -13.17 -18.47 -2.40
CA ARG A 410 -14.04 -17.52 -3.11
C ARG A 410 -14.00 -16.11 -2.53
N LEU A 411 -13.27 -15.88 -1.43
CA LEU A 411 -13.17 -14.57 -0.81
C LEU A 411 -12.45 -13.58 -1.74
N TRP A 412 -11.34 -14.01 -2.34
CA TRP A 412 -10.50 -13.16 -3.19
C TRP A 412 -11.14 -12.81 -4.55
N ASP A 413 -12.19 -13.52 -4.97
CA ASP A 413 -12.93 -13.23 -6.21
C ASP A 413 -13.89 -12.03 -6.05
N GLN A 414 -14.11 -11.57 -4.81
CA GLN A 414 -15.02 -10.50 -4.49
C GLN A 414 -14.35 -9.13 -4.63
N HIS A 415 -15.14 -8.12 -4.99
CA HIS A 415 -14.70 -6.74 -5.08
C HIS A 415 -15.08 -5.98 -3.80
N GLU A 416 -14.36 -4.89 -3.51
CA GLU A 416 -14.68 -4.02 -2.37
C GLU A 416 -16.10 -3.42 -2.49
N PRO A 417 -16.86 -3.29 -1.38
CA PRO A 417 -16.52 -3.55 0.04
C PRO A 417 -16.76 -5.00 0.51
N PHE A 418 -17.26 -5.88 -0.36
CA PHE A 418 -17.68 -7.22 0.04
C PHE A 418 -16.49 -8.07 0.47
N LEU A 419 -15.35 -7.88 -0.20
CA LEU A 419 -14.08 -8.50 0.17
C LEU A 419 -13.71 -8.19 1.63
N GLU A 420 -13.64 -6.90 2.03
CA GLU A 420 -13.27 -6.51 3.39
C GLU A 420 -14.25 -7.13 4.42
N LYS A 421 -15.57 -7.03 4.16
CA LYS A 421 -16.60 -7.52 5.07
C LYS A 421 -16.61 -9.04 5.25
N HIS A 422 -16.68 -9.77 4.14
CA HIS A 422 -16.78 -11.22 4.20
C HIS A 422 -15.49 -11.83 4.73
N THR A 423 -14.33 -11.22 4.46
CA THR A 423 -13.05 -11.63 5.06
C THR A 423 -13.06 -11.40 6.57
N LYS A 424 -13.56 -10.25 7.05
CA LYS A 424 -13.72 -9.99 8.50
C LYS A 424 -14.58 -11.07 9.16
N TYR A 425 -15.78 -11.31 8.64
CA TYR A 425 -16.70 -12.29 9.22
C TYR A 425 -16.16 -13.72 9.17
N PHE A 426 -15.47 -14.09 8.08
CA PHE A 426 -14.80 -15.38 7.96
C PHE A 426 -13.72 -15.55 9.03
N LEU A 427 -12.85 -14.55 9.23
CA LEU A 427 -11.80 -14.60 10.25
C LEU A 427 -12.40 -14.66 11.66
N GLU A 428 -13.39 -13.81 11.98
CA GLU A 428 -14.06 -13.81 13.28
C GLU A 428 -14.71 -15.17 13.57
N ALA A 429 -15.45 -15.73 12.61
CA ALA A 429 -16.11 -17.02 12.76
C ALA A 429 -15.11 -18.17 12.94
N SER A 430 -14.06 -18.20 12.12
CA SER A 430 -13.02 -19.24 12.18
C SER A 430 -12.25 -19.21 13.50
N ILE A 431 -11.92 -18.00 14.00
CA ILE A 431 -11.25 -17.80 15.28
C ILE A 431 -12.19 -18.18 16.45
N ALA A 432 -13.47 -17.81 16.37
CA ALA A 432 -14.46 -18.08 17.42
C ALA A 432 -14.74 -19.58 17.59
N ILE A 433 -14.80 -20.33 16.49
CA ILE A 433 -15.02 -21.79 16.49
C ILE A 433 -13.72 -22.56 16.80
N GLN A 434 -12.57 -21.89 16.74
CA GLN A 434 -11.24 -22.51 16.90
C GLN A 434 -10.93 -23.56 15.82
N ASP A 435 -11.44 -23.36 14.60
CA ASP A 435 -11.15 -24.25 13.48
C ASP A 435 -9.75 -23.98 12.92
N THR A 436 -8.75 -24.59 13.56
CA THR A 436 -7.35 -24.49 13.14
C THR A 436 -7.07 -25.09 11.75
N SER A 437 -7.96 -25.94 11.23
CA SER A 437 -7.78 -26.54 9.91
C SER A 437 -8.14 -25.57 8.79
N LEU A 438 -9.29 -24.91 8.90
CA LEU A 438 -9.73 -23.86 7.98
C LEU A 438 -8.82 -22.62 8.05
N LEU A 439 -8.41 -22.22 9.25
CA LEU A 439 -7.46 -21.10 9.42
C LEU A 439 -6.12 -21.39 8.74
N ARG A 440 -5.63 -22.63 8.84
CA ARG A 440 -4.37 -23.03 8.20
C ARG A 440 -4.49 -23.04 6.67
N GLU A 441 -5.60 -23.56 6.15
CA GLU A 441 -5.89 -23.54 4.71
C GLU A 441 -5.92 -22.12 4.14
N PHE A 442 -6.43 -21.16 4.91
CA PHE A 442 -6.47 -19.75 4.49
C PHE A 442 -5.12 -19.03 4.63
N ILE A 443 -4.41 -19.21 5.76
CA ILE A 443 -3.22 -18.42 6.11
C ILE A 443 -1.94 -18.97 5.48
N ASP A 444 -1.72 -20.28 5.50
CA ASP A 444 -0.45 -20.88 5.03
C ASP A 444 -0.12 -20.53 3.56
N PRO A 445 -1.07 -20.53 2.62
CA PRO A 445 -0.80 -20.09 1.24
C PRO A 445 -0.40 -18.63 1.16
N ILE A 446 -0.88 -17.76 2.05
CA ILE A 446 -0.61 -16.32 2.03
C ILE A 446 0.78 -16.00 2.58
N LEU A 447 1.28 -16.83 3.52
CA LEU A 447 2.61 -16.68 4.10
C LEU A 447 3.75 -17.20 3.18
N GLN A 448 3.44 -17.82 2.05
CA GLN A 448 4.46 -18.27 1.11
C GLN A 448 5.05 -17.09 0.32
N PRO A 449 6.37 -17.07 0.06
CA PRO A 449 7.04 -15.95 -0.60
C PRO A 449 6.79 -16.00 -2.11
N THR A 450 5.65 -15.46 -2.56
CA THR A 450 5.44 -15.08 -3.95
C THR A 450 4.91 -13.65 -4.05
N ARG A 451 5.30 -12.92 -5.12
CA ARG A 451 4.96 -11.51 -5.31
C ARG A 451 3.45 -11.19 -5.27
N GLN A 452 2.58 -12.16 -5.60
CA GLN A 452 1.12 -12.00 -5.54
C GLN A 452 0.54 -12.28 -4.15
N GLN A 453 1.25 -13.02 -3.31
CA GLN A 453 0.85 -13.32 -1.93
C GLN A 453 1.28 -12.20 -0.97
N ASP A 454 2.38 -11.50 -1.29
CA ASP A 454 2.82 -10.30 -0.55
C ASP A 454 1.74 -9.22 -0.49
N THR A 455 0.98 -9.01 -1.57
CA THR A 455 -0.12 -8.02 -1.61
C THR A 455 -1.32 -8.46 -0.76
N LYS A 456 -1.64 -9.76 -0.73
CA LYS A 456 -2.70 -10.32 0.12
C LYS A 456 -2.36 -10.23 1.60
N LEU A 457 -1.11 -10.55 1.96
CA LEU A 457 -0.62 -10.42 3.33
C LEU A 457 -0.66 -8.97 3.78
N GLN A 458 -0.15 -8.06 2.96
CA GLN A 458 -0.20 -6.62 3.24
C GLN A 458 -1.64 -6.12 3.40
N TYR A 459 -2.56 -6.58 2.56
CA TYR A 459 -3.99 -6.27 2.70
C TYR A 459 -4.54 -6.72 4.06
N LEU A 460 -4.29 -7.97 4.46
CA LEU A 460 -4.79 -8.51 5.73
C LEU A 460 -4.19 -7.80 6.95
N VAL A 461 -2.87 -7.59 6.98
CA VAL A 461 -2.19 -6.96 8.13
C VAL A 461 -2.53 -5.47 8.27
N THR A 462 -2.84 -4.77 7.17
CA THR A 462 -3.25 -3.36 7.22
C THR A 462 -4.74 -3.18 7.61
N ARG A 463 -5.59 -4.17 7.31
CA ARG A 463 -7.04 -4.12 7.55
C ARG A 463 -7.42 -4.75 8.89
N PHE A 464 -6.91 -5.95 9.16
CA PHE A 464 -7.28 -6.82 10.28
C PHE A 464 -6.07 -7.27 11.13
N PRO A 465 -5.17 -6.37 11.58
CA PRO A 465 -3.99 -6.77 12.36
C PRO A 465 -4.31 -7.57 13.63
N ASP A 466 -5.38 -7.21 14.33
CA ASP A 466 -5.90 -7.91 15.51
C ASP A 466 -6.34 -9.35 15.21
N LEU A 467 -7.17 -9.54 14.18
CA LEU A 467 -7.65 -10.88 13.80
C LEU A 467 -6.51 -11.74 13.25
N ILE A 468 -5.57 -11.17 12.50
CA ILE A 468 -4.40 -11.90 11.98
C ILE A 468 -3.46 -12.30 13.12
N ALA A 469 -3.24 -11.43 14.10
CA ALA A 469 -2.49 -11.78 15.30
C ALA A 469 -3.17 -12.94 16.05
N CYS A 470 -4.49 -12.88 16.27
CA CYS A 470 -5.25 -13.96 16.91
C CYS A 470 -5.18 -15.29 16.14
N ALA A 471 -5.35 -15.26 14.82
CA ALA A 471 -5.30 -16.46 14.00
C ALA A 471 -3.90 -17.11 14.04
N ASN A 472 -2.84 -16.31 13.92
CA ASN A 472 -1.46 -16.80 14.05
C ASN A 472 -1.16 -17.35 15.45
N MET A 473 -1.74 -16.77 16.50
CA MET A 473 -1.64 -17.30 17.87
C MET A 473 -2.33 -18.65 18.04
N GLN A 474 -3.52 -18.85 17.46
CA GLN A 474 -4.21 -20.15 17.45
C GLN A 474 -3.43 -21.22 16.64
N LEU A 475 -2.77 -20.80 15.56
CA LEU A 475 -1.89 -21.65 14.76
C LEU A 475 -0.50 -21.88 15.39
N LEU A 476 -0.23 -21.32 16.59
CA LEU A 476 1.04 -21.39 17.31
C LEU A 476 2.23 -20.76 16.53
N GLN A 477 1.95 -19.85 15.61
CA GLN A 477 2.91 -19.12 14.80
C GLN A 477 3.27 -17.77 15.45
N TRP A 478 3.92 -17.82 16.61
CA TRP A 478 4.18 -16.64 17.47
C TRP A 478 4.95 -15.50 16.79
N SER A 479 5.89 -15.82 15.90
CA SER A 479 6.67 -14.80 15.16
C SER A 479 5.80 -13.99 14.21
N HIS A 480 4.86 -14.65 13.52
CA HIS A 480 3.94 -13.99 12.59
C HIS A 480 2.88 -13.18 13.35
N ALA A 481 2.46 -13.65 14.53
CA ALA A 481 1.59 -12.87 15.41
C ALA A 481 2.26 -11.58 15.89
N GLN A 482 3.53 -11.62 16.29
CA GLN A 482 4.28 -10.42 16.67
C GLN A 482 4.42 -9.46 15.48
N ALA A 483 4.77 -9.96 14.30
CA ALA A 483 4.94 -9.12 13.11
C ALA A 483 3.65 -8.33 12.77
N ALA A 484 2.47 -8.93 12.96
CA ALA A 484 1.19 -8.24 12.77
C ALA A 484 0.95 -7.13 13.80
N VAL A 485 1.38 -7.33 15.06
CA VAL A 485 1.31 -6.34 16.14
C VAL A 485 2.26 -5.17 15.88
N ASP A 486 3.50 -5.47 15.49
CA ASP A 486 4.51 -4.47 15.19
C ASP A 486 4.10 -3.57 14.00
N GLU A 487 3.52 -4.18 12.95
CA GLU A 487 2.99 -3.45 11.79
C GLU A 487 1.79 -2.55 12.16
N PHE A 488 0.94 -2.98 13.08
CA PHE A 488 -0.11 -2.12 13.61
C PHE A 488 0.48 -0.89 14.29
N TYR A 489 1.48 -1.03 15.16
CA TYR A 489 2.09 0.13 15.83
C TYR A 489 2.80 1.06 14.84
N ALA A 490 3.47 0.51 13.82
CA ALA A 490 4.12 1.28 12.77
C ALA A 490 3.14 2.14 11.97
N THR A 491 1.92 1.63 11.73
CA THR A 491 0.92 2.28 10.87
C THR A 491 -0.16 3.06 11.63
N CYS A 492 -0.45 2.71 12.88
CA CYS A 492 -1.57 3.25 13.66
C CYS A 492 -1.51 4.78 13.79
N LEU A 493 -0.34 5.34 14.10
CA LEU A 493 -0.19 6.79 14.28
C LEU A 493 -0.34 7.56 12.96
N HIS A 494 0.18 6.99 11.86
CA HIS A 494 -0.01 7.57 10.54
C HIS A 494 -1.49 7.55 10.14
N GLN A 495 -2.15 6.41 10.30
CA GLN A 495 -3.58 6.23 10.09
C GLN A 495 -4.43 7.16 10.96
N TRP A 496 -4.08 7.33 12.23
CA TRP A 496 -4.76 8.24 13.15
C TRP A 496 -4.79 9.68 12.64
N SER A 497 -3.64 10.16 12.15
CA SER A 497 -3.46 11.54 11.70
C SER A 497 -4.24 11.85 10.42
N SER A 498 -4.47 10.86 9.57
CA SER A 498 -5.15 11.02 8.27
C SER A 498 -6.65 10.70 8.31
N MET A 499 -7.14 10.03 9.35
CA MET A 499 -8.50 9.51 9.39
C MET A 499 -9.56 10.52 9.90
N PRO A 500 -10.81 10.40 9.41
CA PRO A 500 -11.99 11.05 9.99
C PRO A 500 -12.21 10.66 11.46
N ALA A 501 -12.95 11.50 12.21
CA ALA A 501 -13.18 11.30 13.64
C ALA A 501 -13.84 9.95 14.00
N SER A 502 -14.74 9.43 13.18
CA SER A 502 -15.40 8.13 13.40
C SER A 502 -14.42 6.95 13.29
N HIS A 503 -13.45 7.02 12.38
CA HIS A 503 -12.39 6.01 12.25
C HIS A 503 -11.34 6.13 13.35
N ARG A 504 -11.07 7.36 13.82
CA ARG A 504 -10.24 7.58 15.00
C ARG A 504 -10.84 6.86 16.22
N LEU A 505 -12.15 6.99 16.47
CA LEU A 505 -12.77 6.23 17.57
C LEU A 505 -12.55 4.72 17.46
N ARG A 506 -12.73 4.14 16.26
CA ARG A 506 -12.47 2.70 16.04
C ARG A 506 -11.02 2.30 16.27
N GLN A 507 -10.07 3.12 15.83
CA GLN A 507 -8.65 2.87 16.13
C GLN A 507 -8.36 2.90 17.64
N LEU A 508 -9.03 3.79 18.40
CA LEU A 508 -8.93 3.77 19.87
C LEU A 508 -9.55 2.50 20.47
N GLN A 509 -10.67 2.01 19.94
CA GLN A 509 -11.31 0.79 20.45
C GLN A 509 -10.45 -0.45 20.19
N ARG A 510 -9.66 -0.48 19.11
CA ARG A 510 -8.74 -1.58 18.78
C ARG A 510 -7.46 -1.59 19.60
N LEU A 511 -6.94 -0.41 19.96
CA LEU A 511 -5.65 -0.28 20.65
C LEU A 511 -5.54 -1.11 21.96
N PRO A 512 -6.54 -1.11 22.88
CA PRO A 512 -6.53 -1.97 24.07
C PRO A 512 -6.44 -3.47 23.79
N ASN A 513 -6.93 -3.91 22.62
CA ASN A 513 -6.85 -5.30 22.20
C ASN A 513 -5.45 -5.64 21.68
N MET A 514 -4.85 -4.74 20.89
CA MET A 514 -3.48 -4.90 20.40
C MET A 514 -2.44 -4.91 21.52
N VAL A 515 -2.56 -3.99 22.49
CA VAL A 515 -1.67 -3.95 23.67
C VAL A 515 -1.75 -5.25 24.48
N PHE A 516 -2.95 -5.81 24.64
CA PHE A 516 -3.09 -7.10 25.31
C PHE A 516 -2.45 -8.25 24.53
N LEU A 517 -2.60 -8.29 23.21
CA LEU A 517 -1.97 -9.33 22.39
C LEU A 517 -0.44 -9.26 22.49
N ASP A 518 0.11 -8.05 22.46
CA ASP A 518 1.54 -7.79 22.66
C ASP A 518 2.02 -8.29 24.04
N ASP A 519 1.33 -7.89 25.12
CA ASP A 519 1.64 -8.34 26.48
C ASP A 519 1.58 -9.88 26.59
N VAL A 520 0.59 -10.53 25.97
CA VAL A 520 0.46 -11.99 25.97
C VAL A 520 1.63 -12.64 25.24
N LEU A 521 2.00 -12.15 24.06
CA LEU A 521 3.13 -12.65 23.28
C LEU A 521 4.45 -12.50 24.04
N ASP A 522 4.64 -11.39 24.77
CA ASP A 522 5.81 -11.16 25.62
C ASP A 522 5.87 -12.13 26.81
N VAL A 523 4.74 -12.42 27.46
CA VAL A 523 4.67 -13.43 28.52
C VAL A 523 5.02 -14.83 27.98
N ILE A 524 4.56 -15.17 26.78
CA ILE A 524 4.87 -16.45 26.12
C ILE A 524 6.37 -16.55 25.80
N LYS A 525 6.97 -15.50 25.22
CA LYS A 525 8.42 -15.45 24.90
C LYS A 525 9.31 -15.57 26.13
N THR A 526 8.92 -14.94 27.24
CA THR A 526 9.70 -14.92 28.49
C THR A 526 9.56 -16.21 29.32
N HIS A 527 8.90 -17.24 28.78
CA HIS A 527 8.74 -18.57 29.39
C HIS A 527 8.14 -18.53 30.80
N GLY A 528 7.34 -17.52 31.11
CA GLY A 528 6.69 -17.40 32.41
C GLY A 528 7.61 -17.08 33.59
N GLY A 529 8.81 -16.56 33.36
CA GLY A 529 9.79 -16.22 34.40
C GLY A 529 9.43 -15.00 35.27
N GLY A 530 8.30 -14.32 35.00
CA GLY A 530 7.81 -13.19 35.79
C GLY A 530 6.35 -13.42 36.21
N ALA A 531 6.01 -13.04 37.45
CA ALA A 531 4.71 -13.29 38.09
C ALA A 531 3.50 -12.89 37.21
N THR A 532 2.94 -13.87 36.49
CA THR A 532 1.76 -13.74 35.62
C THR A 532 0.49 -13.32 36.36
N SER A 533 0.42 -13.55 37.67
CA SER A 533 -0.64 -13.02 38.53
C SER A 533 -0.74 -11.50 38.50
N SER A 534 0.37 -10.79 38.24
CA SER A 534 0.36 -9.33 38.10
C SER A 534 -0.17 -8.86 36.74
N CYS A 535 -0.06 -9.66 35.68
CA CYS A 535 -0.50 -9.28 34.33
C CYS A 535 -2.02 -9.37 34.18
N VAL A 536 -2.62 -10.44 34.72
CA VAL A 536 -4.08 -10.62 34.67
C VAL A 536 -4.82 -9.51 35.43
N GLU A 537 -4.30 -9.07 36.58
CA GLU A 537 -4.85 -7.93 37.33
C GLU A 537 -4.71 -6.60 36.57
N LYS A 538 -3.69 -6.43 35.72
CA LYS A 538 -3.55 -5.26 34.85
C LYS A 538 -4.60 -5.21 33.74
N TRP A 539 -5.05 -6.36 33.25
CA TRP A 539 -6.00 -6.44 32.13
C TRP A 539 -7.47 -6.32 32.55
N LYS A 540 -7.82 -6.73 33.78
CA LYS A 540 -9.18 -6.63 34.34
C LYS A 540 -9.86 -5.25 34.23
N PRO A 541 -9.20 -4.12 34.54
CA PRO A 541 -9.86 -2.81 34.49
C PRO A 541 -10.10 -2.29 33.06
N ILE A 542 -9.49 -2.91 32.04
CA ILE A 542 -9.54 -2.43 30.66
C ILE A 542 -10.66 -3.17 29.93
N VAL A 543 -11.85 -2.57 29.93
CA VAL A 543 -13.06 -3.07 29.27
C VAL A 543 -13.71 -1.98 28.40
N PRO A 544 -14.46 -2.35 27.35
CA PRO A 544 -15.28 -1.39 26.61
C PRO A 544 -16.32 -0.70 27.50
N LEU A 545 -16.81 0.46 27.07
CA LEU A 545 -17.80 1.25 27.79
C LEU A 545 -19.22 0.74 27.49
N VAL A 546 -19.92 0.27 28.53
CA VAL A 546 -21.25 -0.36 28.45
C VAL A 546 -22.31 0.47 27.70
N HIS A 547 -22.26 1.80 27.80
CA HIS A 547 -23.27 2.70 27.21
C HIS A 547 -22.82 3.44 25.95
N GLN A 548 -21.55 3.34 25.55
CA GLN A 548 -20.99 4.12 24.45
C GLN A 548 -20.45 3.25 23.32
N ASP A 549 -19.97 2.05 23.64
CA ASP A 549 -19.43 1.13 22.65
C ASP A 549 -20.51 0.18 22.13
N SER A 550 -20.41 -0.16 20.85
CA SER A 550 -21.34 -1.08 20.17
C SER A 550 -21.17 -2.52 20.66
N LEU A 551 -22.18 -3.36 20.40
CA LEU A 551 -22.11 -4.80 20.69
C LEU A 551 -20.95 -5.47 19.93
N ASP A 552 -20.62 -4.98 18.74
CA ASP A 552 -19.48 -5.47 17.95
C ASP A 552 -18.14 -5.20 18.65
N ALA A 553 -17.97 -4.05 19.29
CA ALA A 553 -16.76 -3.78 20.07
C ALA A 553 -16.62 -4.74 21.27
N TRP A 554 -17.74 -5.07 21.92
CA TRP A 554 -17.79 -6.06 22.99
C TRP A 554 -17.50 -7.49 22.48
N SER A 555 -18.05 -7.89 21.34
CA SER A 555 -17.82 -9.22 20.77
C SER A 555 -16.36 -9.40 20.37
N THR A 556 -15.75 -8.41 19.69
CA THR A 556 -14.33 -8.42 19.33
C THR A 556 -13.44 -8.44 20.58
N TYR A 557 -13.75 -7.64 21.60
CA TYR A 557 -13.03 -7.65 22.87
C TYR A 557 -13.00 -9.04 23.49
N HIS A 558 -14.15 -9.69 23.63
CA HIS A 558 -14.24 -11.02 24.22
C HIS A 558 -13.55 -12.10 23.38
N LEU A 559 -13.70 -12.05 22.05
CA LEU A 559 -13.01 -12.95 21.13
C LEU A 559 -11.50 -12.92 21.33
N ILE A 560 -10.90 -11.73 21.28
CA ILE A 560 -9.46 -11.52 21.39
C ILE A 560 -8.94 -11.95 22.77
N ARG A 561 -9.67 -11.58 23.83
CA ARG A 561 -9.32 -11.99 25.20
C ARG A 561 -9.32 -13.50 25.33
N ASN A 562 -10.35 -14.19 24.83
CA ASN A 562 -10.44 -15.66 24.87
C ASN A 562 -9.25 -16.31 24.16
N VAL A 563 -8.88 -15.82 22.96
CA VAL A 563 -7.72 -16.33 22.22
C VAL A 563 -6.43 -16.15 23.00
N GLY A 564 -6.13 -14.93 23.46
CA GLY A 564 -4.90 -14.66 24.21
C GLY A 564 -4.81 -15.49 25.49
N TYR A 565 -5.94 -15.66 26.17
CA TYR A 565 -6.07 -16.53 27.32
C TYR A 565 -5.77 -17.99 26.99
N GLU A 566 -6.36 -18.55 25.93
CA GLU A 566 -6.08 -19.92 25.52
C GLU A 566 -4.63 -20.13 25.09
N SER A 567 -4.04 -19.18 24.38
CA SER A 567 -2.63 -19.20 23.99
C SER A 567 -1.68 -19.21 25.19
N LEU A 568 -2.02 -18.51 26.29
CA LEU A 568 -1.26 -18.61 27.53
C LEU A 568 -1.33 -20.03 28.10
N VAL A 569 -2.53 -20.61 28.18
CA VAL A 569 -2.72 -21.97 28.72
C VAL A 569 -1.96 -23.00 27.88
N THR A 570 -1.98 -22.90 26.56
CA THR A 570 -1.27 -23.83 25.67
C THR A 570 0.25 -23.66 25.72
N ALA A 571 0.74 -22.45 25.94
CA ALA A 571 2.18 -22.17 26.04
C ALA A 571 2.78 -22.51 27.42
N THR A 572 1.98 -22.52 28.49
CA THR A 572 2.46 -22.79 29.85
C THR A 572 2.33 -24.25 30.25
N ASP A 573 3.46 -24.89 30.53
CA ASP A 573 3.52 -26.26 31.05
C ASP A 573 3.15 -26.27 32.55
N GLU A 574 2.03 -26.90 32.92
CA GLU A 574 1.46 -26.88 34.30
C GLU A 574 2.48 -27.33 35.37
N MET A 575 3.45 -28.17 35.01
CA MET A 575 4.46 -28.70 35.93
C MET A 575 5.56 -27.68 36.34
N LYS A 576 5.78 -26.62 35.56
CA LYS A 576 6.81 -25.59 35.87
C LYS A 576 6.27 -24.40 36.67
N TYR A 577 4.95 -24.34 36.88
CA TYR A 577 4.24 -23.13 37.32
C TYR A 577 3.66 -23.22 38.74
N GLY A 578 4.44 -23.72 39.69
CA GLY A 578 4.18 -23.51 41.13
C GLY A 578 2.81 -23.95 41.67
N GLY A 579 2.12 -24.87 40.99
CA GLY A 579 0.88 -25.50 41.48
C GLY A 579 -0.35 -24.59 41.60
N ARG A 580 -0.32 -23.33 41.15
CA ARG A 580 -1.53 -22.51 40.94
C ARG A 580 -1.92 -22.58 39.48
N SER A 581 -3.05 -23.20 39.19
CA SER A 581 -3.52 -23.36 37.83
C SER A 581 -3.92 -21.98 37.28
N ILE A 582 -3.18 -21.50 36.27
CA ILE A 582 -3.55 -20.32 35.48
C ILE A 582 -5.01 -20.48 34.98
N ALA A 583 -5.45 -21.72 34.71
CA ALA A 583 -6.85 -22.00 34.37
C ALA A 583 -7.88 -21.65 35.47
N GLN A 584 -7.52 -21.67 36.76
CA GLN A 584 -8.42 -21.27 37.85
C GLN A 584 -8.58 -19.74 37.93
N ASP A 585 -7.50 -18.98 37.79
CA ASP A 585 -7.57 -17.52 37.77
C ASP A 585 -8.31 -17.03 36.50
N MET A 586 -8.13 -17.72 35.38
CA MET A 586 -8.81 -17.41 34.13
C MET A 586 -10.28 -17.85 34.09
N ALA A 587 -10.66 -18.90 34.82
CA ALA A 587 -12.06 -19.30 34.95
C ALA A 587 -12.93 -18.23 35.63
N SER A 588 -12.31 -17.35 36.45
CA SER A 588 -12.98 -16.19 37.06
C SER A 588 -13.24 -15.03 36.08
N ILE A 589 -12.59 -15.04 34.92
CA ILE A 589 -12.62 -13.97 33.90
C ILE A 589 -13.28 -14.44 32.60
N ARG A 590 -13.23 -15.75 32.29
CA ARG A 590 -13.90 -16.34 31.13
C ARG A 590 -15.42 -16.27 31.27
N VAL A 591 -16.06 -15.55 30.37
CA VAL A 591 -17.47 -15.82 30.03
C VAL A 591 -17.52 -17.24 29.47
N HIS A 592 -18.21 -18.14 30.16
CA HIS A 592 -18.29 -19.54 29.75
C HIS A 592 -19.10 -19.66 28.45
N VAL A 593 -18.41 -19.90 27.34
CA VAL A 593 -19.03 -20.51 26.16
C VAL A 593 -18.88 -22.02 26.32
N ARG A 594 -19.79 -22.66 27.05
CA ARG A 594 -19.84 -24.13 27.14
C ARG A 594 -21.19 -24.64 26.68
N GLY A 595 -21.15 -25.34 25.54
CA GLY A 595 -22.12 -26.35 25.16
C GLY A 595 -23.29 -25.83 24.32
N THR A 596 -23.34 -26.30 23.07
CA THR A 596 -24.56 -26.65 22.32
C THR A 596 -25.86 -25.99 22.79
N CYS A 597 -26.36 -25.06 21.97
CA CYS A 597 -27.69 -24.45 22.09
C CYS A 597 -27.95 -23.69 23.40
N SER A 598 -27.79 -22.37 23.39
CA SER A 598 -28.86 -21.39 23.67
C SER A 598 -28.27 -20.00 23.89
N CYS A 599 -29.01 -19.01 23.38
CA CYS A 599 -28.79 -17.57 23.43
C CYS A 599 -27.86 -17.09 24.56
N VAL A 600 -26.77 -16.39 24.20
CA VAL A 600 -26.18 -15.41 25.11
C VAL A 600 -27.15 -14.24 25.19
N LEU A 601 -28.12 -14.34 26.09
CA LEU A 601 -28.85 -13.17 26.59
C LEU A 601 -27.82 -12.33 27.35
N PHE A 602 -27.31 -11.29 26.70
CA PHE A 602 -26.65 -10.19 27.38
C PHE A 602 -27.60 -9.64 28.45
N PRO A 603 -27.10 -9.16 29.61
CA PRO A 603 -27.96 -8.57 30.62
C PRO A 603 -28.40 -7.17 30.16
N TYR A 604 -29.37 -7.13 29.24
CA TYR A 604 -30.25 -6.00 29.01
C TYR A 604 -31.58 -6.23 29.75
N SER A 605 -31.53 -6.75 30.97
CA SER A 605 -32.66 -6.74 31.90
C SER A 605 -32.60 -5.47 32.73
N GLY A 606 -32.99 -4.35 32.14
CA GLY A 606 -32.94 -3.08 32.83
C GLY A 606 -33.59 -1.94 32.07
N LEU A 607 -34.71 -2.19 31.39
CA LEU A 607 -35.62 -1.14 30.89
C LEU A 607 -36.96 -1.73 30.41
N LEU A 608 -37.60 -2.56 31.24
CA LEU A 608 -39.06 -2.66 31.27
C LEU A 608 -39.45 -2.71 32.74
N GLY A 609 -39.96 -1.59 33.24
CA GLY A 609 -40.36 -1.45 34.64
C GLY A 609 -41.45 -2.45 35.01
N PHE A 610 -41.17 -3.21 36.06
CA PHE A 610 -42.17 -3.66 37.03
C PHE A 610 -41.46 -3.81 38.38
N ASP A 611 -41.71 -2.86 39.26
CA ASP A 611 -41.47 -3.00 40.70
C ASP A 611 -42.24 -4.21 41.23
N VAL A 612 -41.56 -5.23 41.75
CA VAL A 612 -42.10 -6.08 42.83
C VAL A 612 -40.96 -6.53 43.76
N TRP A 613 -41.11 -6.13 45.01
CA TRP A 613 -40.38 -6.57 46.20
C TRP A 613 -40.27 -8.09 46.42
N CYS A 614 -39.21 -8.49 47.12
CA CYS A 614 -39.04 -9.54 48.17
C CYS A 614 -37.67 -10.22 47.97
N GLY A 615 -36.74 -10.37 48.92
CA GLY A 615 -36.82 -10.42 50.37
C GLY A 615 -36.26 -11.76 50.86
N GLY A 616 -35.14 -11.75 51.61
CA GLY A 616 -34.77 -12.79 52.58
C GLY A 616 -33.75 -13.85 52.14
N GLY A 617 -32.69 -13.98 52.94
CA GLY A 617 -31.72 -15.09 52.90
C GLY A 617 -30.33 -14.67 53.35
#